data_AF-A0A7J7N1F1-F1
#
_entry.id   AF-A0A7J7N1F1-F1
#
_cell.length_a   1.000
_cell.length_b   1.000
_cell.length_c   1.000
_cell.angle_alpha   90.00
_cell.angle_beta   90.00
_cell.angle_gamma   90.00
#
_symmetry.space_group_name_H-M   'P 1'
#
loop_
_entity.id
_entity.type
_entity.pdbx_description
1 polymer ?
#
loop_
_entity_poly.entity_id
_entity_poly.type
_entity_poly.pdbx_seq_one_letter_code
_entity_poly.pdbx_strand_id
1 'polypeptide(L)'
;MAAKKGKTITLKVLVDKQRNRVAFVESGEDFVDILLSFLTMPVGNIVRLSRTQKQPCGIGCMDNLYPSLEDFDSKHLDKESLKPMLLRPRNPSEAICKKLKINIDDT
;
A
#
# COMPACT_ATOMS: atom_id res chain seq x y z
N MET A 1 13.83 28.69 2.50
CA MET A 1 13.23 27.46 3.06
C MET A 1 14.03 26.27 2.53
N ALA A 2 14.63 25.45 3.40
CA ALA A 2 15.42 24.30 2.96
C ALA A 2 14.49 23.23 2.35
N ALA A 3 14.77 22.80 1.12
CA ALA A 3 14.02 21.72 0.48
C ALA A 3 14.18 20.44 1.32
N LYS A 4 13.06 19.87 1.77
CA LYS A 4 13.01 18.61 2.51
C LYS A 4 13.53 17.52 1.56
N LYS A 5 14.77 17.04 1.78
CA LYS A 5 15.39 16.01 0.95
C LYS A 5 14.56 14.73 1.10
N GLY A 6 13.86 14.33 0.04
CA GLY A 6 13.04 13.12 0.02
C GLY A 6 13.90 11.87 0.26
N LYS A 7 13.32 10.82 0.84
CA LYS A 7 14.00 9.54 0.99
C LYS A 7 14.11 8.87 -0.38
N THR A 8 15.32 8.52 -0.81
CA THR A 8 15.60 7.95 -2.14
C THR A 8 16.05 6.50 -2.01
N ILE A 9 15.56 5.65 -2.92
CA ILE A 9 16.00 4.26 -3.09
C ILE A 9 16.74 4.17 -4.42
N THR A 10 17.89 3.51 -4.40
CA THR A 10 18.72 3.32 -5.60
C THR A 10 18.58 1.88 -6.07
N LEU A 11 18.31 1.71 -7.36
CA LEU A 11 18.22 0.43 -8.04
C LEU A 11 19.18 0.44 -9.22
N LYS A 12 19.80 -0.71 -9.51
CA LYS A 12 20.61 -0.89 -10.71
C LYS A 12 19.88 -1.85 -11.63
N VAL A 13 19.52 -1.35 -12.81
CA VAL A 13 18.65 -2.05 -13.75
C VAL A 13 19.48 -2.49 -14.96
N LEU A 14 19.38 -3.77 -15.31
CA LEU A 14 19.94 -4.30 -16.54
C LEU A 14 18.83 -4.40 -17.58
N VAL A 15 18.96 -3.62 -18.66
CA VAL A 15 17.96 -3.51 -19.73
C VAL A 15 18.48 -4.18 -20.99
N ASP A 16 17.69 -5.13 -21.51
CA ASP A 16 17.87 -5.68 -22.84
C ASP A 16 17.25 -4.71 -23.86
N LYS A 17 18.12 -3.90 -24.48
CA LYS A 17 17.70 -2.86 -25.43
C LYS A 17 17.14 -3.44 -26.73
N GLN A 18 17.59 -4.62 -27.16
CA GLN A 18 17.10 -5.22 -28.41
C GLN A 18 15.64 -5.66 -28.27
N ARG A 19 15.29 -6.22 -27.10
CA ARG A 19 13.92 -6.66 -26.80
C ARG A 19 13.09 -5.61 -26.05
N ASN A 20 13.65 -4.42 -25.83
CA ASN A 20 13.05 -3.31 -25.08
C ASN A 20 12.43 -3.75 -23.74
N ARG A 21 13.19 -4.50 -22.92
CA ARG A 21 12.71 -5.04 -21.64
C ARG A 21 13.75 -4.96 -20.53
N VAL A 22 13.27 -4.87 -19.29
CA VAL A 22 14.12 -5.05 -18.10
C VAL A 22 14.41 -6.53 -17.91
N ALA A 23 15.68 -6.91 -17.90
CA ALA A 23 16.11 -8.30 -17.73
C ALA A 23 16.44 -8.63 -16.27
N PHE A 24 17.01 -7.67 -15.53
CA PHE A 24 17.34 -7.84 -14.12
C PHE A 24 17.31 -6.51 -13.36
N VAL A 25 17.02 -6.57 -12.06
CA VAL A 25 17.12 -5.44 -11.13
C VAL A 25 17.94 -5.89 -9.92
N GLU A 26 19.05 -5.20 -9.69
CA GLU A 26 19.86 -5.32 -8.48
C GLU A 26 19.42 -4.23 -7.50
N SER A 27 19.15 -4.63 -6.26
CA SER A 27 18.62 -3.74 -5.22
C SER A 27 19.24 -4.03 -3.86
N GLY A 28 19.35 -3.00 -3.03
CA GLY A 28 19.69 -3.16 -1.61
C GLY A 28 18.48 -3.59 -0.75
N GLU A 29 18.76 -3.90 0.52
CA GLU A 29 17.78 -4.34 1.53
C GLU A 29 16.55 -3.42 1.61
N ASP A 30 16.77 -2.10 1.66
CA ASP A 30 15.70 -1.08 1.72
C ASP A 30 14.57 -1.34 0.70
N PHE A 31 14.92 -1.71 -0.53
CA PHE A 31 13.92 -1.95 -1.58
C PHE A 31 13.18 -3.26 -1.38
N VAL A 32 13.91 -4.32 -0.99
CA VAL A 32 13.34 -5.64 -0.77
C VAL A 32 12.37 -5.60 0.40
N ASP A 33 12.72 -4.93 1.50
CA ASP A 33 11.83 -4.76 2.65
C ASP A 33 10.54 -4.02 2.26
N ILE A 34 10.65 -2.98 1.44
CA ILE A 34 9.47 -2.25 0.95
C ILE A 34 8.61 -3.15 0.05
N LEU A 35 9.23 -3.88 -0.88
CA LEU A 35 8.52 -4.78 -1.78
C LEU A 35 7.77 -5.86 -0.99
N LEU A 36 8.42 -6.48 0.00
CA LEU A 36 7.81 -7.51 0.84
C LEU A 36 6.78 -6.94 1.81
N SER A 37 6.90 -5.67 2.22
CA SER A 37 5.91 -5.02 3.08
C SER A 37 4.51 -4.99 2.45
N PHE A 38 4.40 -4.93 1.12
CA PHE A 38 3.11 -4.99 0.43
C PHE A 38 2.37 -6.31 0.69
N LEU A 39 3.10 -7.42 0.90
CA LEU A 39 2.50 -8.71 1.21
C LEU A 39 1.92 -8.77 2.63
N THR A 40 2.36 -7.87 3.51
CA THR A 40 1.85 -7.76 4.89
C THR A 40 0.63 -6.85 5.00
N MET A 41 0.38 -6.03 3.97
CA MET A 41 -0.64 -4.99 4.03
C MET A 41 -2.04 -5.60 3.88
N PRO A 42 -2.97 -5.32 4.80
CA PRO A 42 -4.34 -5.80 4.67
C PRO A 42 -5.00 -5.30 3.38
N VAL A 43 -5.78 -6.16 2.73
CA VAL A 43 -6.46 -5.83 1.45
C VAL A 43 -7.33 -4.58 1.57
N GLY A 44 -7.98 -4.36 2.73
CA GLY A 44 -8.75 -3.13 2.99
C GLY A 44 -7.91 -1.87 2.84
N ASN A 45 -6.67 -1.87 3.34
CA ASN A 45 -5.75 -0.74 3.16
C ASN A 45 -5.31 -0.58 1.70
N ILE A 46 -5.05 -1.68 0.99
CA ILE A 46 -4.71 -1.64 -0.44
C ILE A 46 -5.84 -0.96 -1.22
N VAL A 47 -7.09 -1.38 -1.03
CA VAL A 47 -8.26 -0.82 -1.72
C VAL A 47 -8.45 0.65 -1.37
N ARG A 48 -8.36 1.01 -0.08
CA ARG A 48 -8.43 2.40 0.39
C ARG A 48 -7.38 3.28 -0.28
N LEU A 49 -6.11 2.87 -0.21
CA LEU A 49 -4.99 3.64 -0.74
C LEU A 49 -5.09 3.78 -2.27
N SER A 50 -5.48 2.72 -2.98
CA SER A 50 -5.70 2.72 -4.43
C SER A 50 -6.79 3.69 -4.86
N ARG A 51 -7.90 3.78 -4.12
CA ARG A 51 -9.01 4.72 -4.42
C ARG A 51 -8.65 6.18 -4.19
N THR A 52 -7.68 6.47 -3.32
CA THR A 52 -7.24 7.85 -2.99
C THR A 52 -6.16 8.41 -3.92
N GLN A 53 -5.65 7.62 -4.87
CA GLN A 53 -4.64 8.07 -5.81
C GLN A 53 -5.20 9.03 -6.87
N LYS A 54 -4.33 9.84 -7.49
CA LYS A 54 -4.69 10.75 -8.60
C LYS A 54 -5.35 10.01 -9.78
N GLN A 55 -4.94 8.78 -10.02
CA GLN A 55 -5.57 7.86 -10.96
C GLN A 55 -5.96 6.62 -10.16
N PRO A 56 -7.22 6.53 -9.70
CA PRO A 56 -7.70 5.38 -8.97
C PRO A 56 -7.53 4.10 -9.80
N CYS A 57 -7.02 3.04 -9.19
CA CYS A 57 -7.03 1.71 -9.80
C CYS A 57 -8.12 0.85 -9.15
N GLY A 58 -8.90 0.18 -10.00
CA GLY A 58 -9.92 -0.75 -9.54
C GLY A 58 -9.31 -2.07 -9.08
N ILE A 59 -9.86 -2.64 -8.01
CA ILE A 59 -9.48 -3.93 -7.44
C ILE A 59 -10.66 -4.91 -7.54
N GLY A 60 -11.15 -5.10 -8.76
CA GLY A 60 -12.17 -6.12 -9.08
C GLY A 60 -13.42 -5.98 -8.20
N CYS A 61 -13.81 -7.05 -7.50
CA CYS A 61 -14.99 -7.04 -6.65
C CYS A 61 -14.88 -6.10 -5.43
N MET A 62 -13.66 -5.71 -5.04
CA MET A 62 -13.45 -4.78 -3.93
C MET A 62 -13.96 -3.37 -4.25
N ASP A 63 -14.06 -3.02 -5.54
CA ASP A 63 -14.63 -1.74 -5.98
C ASP A 63 -16.11 -1.63 -5.62
N ASN A 64 -16.80 -2.75 -5.44
CA ASN A 64 -18.18 -2.81 -4.96
C ASN A 64 -18.23 -3.04 -3.44
N LEU A 65 -17.41 -3.97 -2.93
CA LEU A 65 -17.44 -4.37 -1.52
C LEU A 65 -17.04 -3.23 -0.59
N TYR A 66 -15.97 -2.49 -0.91
CA TYR A 66 -15.47 -1.44 -0.02
C TYR A 66 -16.49 -0.29 0.13
N PRO A 67 -17.07 0.30 -0.93
CA PRO A 67 -18.15 1.28 -0.78
C PRO A 67 -19.37 0.73 -0.05
N SER A 68 -19.75 -0.53 -0.31
CA SER A 68 -20.86 -1.16 0.39
C SER A 68 -20.61 -1.23 1.91
N LEU A 69 -19.36 -1.44 2.33
CA LEU A 69 -18.96 -1.37 3.75
C LEU A 69 -18.96 0.08 4.29
N GLU A 70 -18.58 1.06 3.47
CA GLU A 70 -18.68 2.49 3.82
C GLU A 70 -20.14 2.90 4.06
N ASP A 71 -21.05 2.42 3.22
CA ASP A 71 -22.48 2.75 3.26
C ASP A 71 -23.29 1.87 4.22
N PHE A 72 -22.69 0.78 4.73
CA PHE A 72 -23.39 -0.20 5.57
C PHE A 72 -23.96 0.42 6.85
N ASP A 73 -25.22 0.08 7.18
CA ASP A 73 -25.88 0.63 8.36
C ASP A 73 -25.23 0.12 9.65
N SER A 74 -24.71 1.10 10.37
CA SER A 74 -24.20 1.05 11.73
C SER A 74 -25.11 0.45 12.81
N LYS A 75 -26.39 0.19 12.53
CA LYS A 75 -27.28 -0.53 13.45
C LYS A 75 -27.02 -2.04 13.46
N HIS A 76 -26.40 -2.56 12.40
CA HIS A 76 -26.12 -3.98 12.21
C HIS A 76 -24.62 -4.33 12.35
N LEU A 77 -23.76 -3.33 12.42
CA LEU A 77 -22.34 -3.45 12.75
C LEU A 77 -22.06 -2.57 13.97
N ASP A 78 -21.46 -3.15 15.03
CA ASP A 78 -21.07 -2.39 16.21
C ASP A 78 -20.29 -1.13 15.83
N LYS A 79 -20.91 0.01 16.16
CA LYS A 79 -20.66 1.30 15.53
C LYS A 79 -19.35 1.96 15.97
N GLU A 80 -18.90 1.64 17.18
CA GLU A 80 -17.76 2.32 17.81
C GLU A 80 -16.40 1.74 17.41
N SER A 81 -16.30 0.45 17.11
CA SER A 81 -15.00 -0.20 16.86
C SER A 81 -14.91 -0.96 15.54
N LEU A 82 -15.96 -1.69 15.14
CA LEU A 82 -15.83 -2.68 14.08
C LEU A 82 -15.76 -2.05 12.68
N LYS A 83 -16.64 -1.09 12.37
CA LYS A 83 -16.65 -0.43 11.06
C LYS A 83 -15.32 0.32 10.75
N PRO A 84 -14.76 1.12 11.68
CA PRO A 84 -13.42 1.68 11.49
C PRO A 84 -12.34 0.62 11.27
N MET A 85 -12.38 -0.50 12.00
CA MET A 85 -11.43 -1.61 11.85
C MET A 85 -11.53 -2.32 10.49
N LEU A 86 -12.72 -2.40 9.88
CA LEU A 86 -12.91 -3.01 8.56
C LEU A 86 -12.46 -2.09 7.42
N LEU A 87 -12.73 -0.79 7.52
CA LEU A 87 -12.33 0.21 6.52
C LEU A 87 -10.83 0.53 6.61
N ARG A 88 -10.24 0.43 7.80
CA ARG A 88 -8.82 0.69 8.03
C ARG A 88 -8.21 -0.41 8.91
N PRO A 89 -8.02 -1.63 8.37
CA PRO A 89 -7.51 -2.75 9.14
C PRO A 89 -6.08 -2.47 9.63
N ARG A 90 -5.81 -2.87 10.87
CA ARG A 90 -4.46 -2.80 11.42
C ARG A 90 -3.55 -3.78 10.69
N ASN A 91 -2.39 -3.32 10.25
CA ASN A 91 -1.35 -4.20 9.72
C ASN A 91 -0.67 -4.95 10.90
N PRO A 92 -0.68 -6.31 10.93
CA PRO A 92 0.00 -7.07 11.98
C PRO A 92 1.52 -6.82 12.03
N SER A 93 2.10 -6.42 10.89
CA SER A 93 3.52 -6.11 10.73
C SER A 93 3.83 -4.61 10.86
N GLU A 94 2.88 -3.80 11.33
CA GLU A 94 3.01 -2.34 11.48
C GLU A 94 4.33 -1.90 12.14
N ALA A 95 4.73 -2.57 13.23
CA ALA A 95 5.96 -2.24 13.95
C ALA A 95 7.24 -2.43 13.11
N ILE A 96 7.22 -3.38 12.19
CA ILE A 96 8.30 -3.63 11.22
C ILE A 96 8.20 -2.61 10.08
N CYS A 97 6.99 -2.41 9.53
CA CYS A 97 6.75 -1.49 8.42
C CYS A 97 7.08 -0.02 8.76
N LYS A 98 6.91 0.40 10.02
CA LYS A 98 7.31 1.74 10.48
C LYS A 98 8.82 2.01 10.36
N LYS A 99 9.65 0.97 10.31
CA LYS A 99 11.10 1.08 10.15
C LYS A 99 11.51 1.19 8.68
N LEU A 100 10.60 0.94 7.74
CA LEU A 100 10.88 1.03 6.31
C LEU A 100 11.38 2.41 5.94
N LYS A 101 12.33 2.43 5.00
CA LYS A 101 12.81 3.68 4.44
C LYS A 101 11.64 4.48 3.86
N ILE A 102 10.75 3.85 3.11
CA ILE A 102 9.50 4.46 2.66
C ILE A 102 8.35 3.65 3.26
N ASN A 103 7.56 4.28 4.13
CA ASN A 103 6.33 3.69 4.64
C ASN A 103 5.15 4.26 3.86
N ILE A 104 4.37 3.37 3.24
CA ILE A 104 3.17 3.68 2.45
C ILE A 104 1.90 3.45 3.28
N ASP A 105 2.01 2.63 4.34
CA ASP A 105 0.93 2.40 5.28
C ASP A 105 0.82 3.61 6.21
N ASP A 106 -0.30 4.33 6.08
CA ASP A 106 -0.64 5.48 6.90
C ASP A 106 -1.46 5.09 8.15
N THR A 107 -1.72 3.80 8.37
CA THR A 107 -2.54 3.28 9.48
C THR A 107 -1.93 3.50 10.86
#